data_AF-A0A6P0XKI7-F1
#
_entry.id   AF-A0A6P0XKI7-F1
#
_cell.length_a   1.000
_cell.length_b   1.000
_cell.length_c   1.000
_cell.angle_alpha   90.00
_cell.angle_beta   90.00
_cell.angle_gamma   90.00
#
_symmetry.space_group_name_H-M   'P 1'
#
loop_
_entity.id
_entity.type
_entity.pdbx_description
1 polymer ?
#
loop_
_entity_poly.entity_id
_entity_poly.type
_entity_poly.pdbx_seq_one_letter_code
_entity_poly.pdbx_strand_id
1 'polypeptide(L)' 'MKTTNYFQRLSQYSQWMNEKIYQACASIPDEMRREDKRAFFNSIHGTLNHILLADKLWLSRFENYTFEIESLRQ' A
#
# COMPACT_ATOMS: atom_id res chain seq x y z
N MET A 1 -8.35 2.08 26.26
CA MET A 1 -8.52 1.19 25.09
C MET A 1 -9.06 2.00 23.92
N LYS A 2 -8.57 1.80 22.68
CA LYS A 2 -9.10 2.52 21.51
C LYS A 2 -10.51 2.02 21.18
N THR A 3 -11.40 2.91 20.75
CA THR A 3 -12.81 2.58 20.45
C THR A 3 -12.97 2.13 19.00
N THR A 4 -14.07 1.44 18.68
CA THR A 4 -14.40 1.05 17.30
C THR A 4 -14.44 2.24 16.34
N ASN A 5 -14.99 3.38 16.79
CA ASN A 5 -15.04 4.61 15.99
C ASN A 5 -13.64 5.12 15.59
N TYR A 6 -12.64 4.96 16.47
CA TYR A 6 -11.26 5.31 16.14
C TYR A 6 -10.74 4.50 14.94
N PHE A 7 -10.97 3.19 14.93
CA PHE A 7 -10.51 2.33 13.82
C PHE A 7 -11.30 2.57 12.53
N GLN A 8 -12.60 2.83 12.62
CA GLN A 8 -13.42 3.21 11.46
C GLN A 8 -12.90 4.50 10.81
N ARG A 9 -12.58 5.51 11.61
CA ARG A 9 -11.99 6.76 11.10
C ARG A 9 -10.63 6.53 10.44
N LEU A 10 -9.78 5.68 11.02
CA LEU A 10 -8.50 5.34 10.39
C LEU A 10 -8.66 4.55 9.10
N SER A 11 -9.63 3.65 9.01
CA SER A 11 -9.95 2.91 7.79
C SER A 11 -10.40 3.86 6.66
N GLN A 12 -11.31 4.79 6.97
CA GLN A 12 -11.75 5.83 6.03
C GLN A 12 -10.61 6.74 5.60
N TYR A 13 -9.75 7.14 6.54
CA TYR A 13 -8.55 7.92 6.23
C TYR A 13 -7.58 7.15 5.32
N SER A 14 -7.37 5.86 5.58
CA SER A 14 -6.52 5.01 4.75
C SER A 14 -7.03 4.95 3.31
N GLN A 15 -8.33 4.72 3.13
CA GLN A 15 -8.97 4.74 1.81
C GLN A 15 -8.76 6.09 1.10
N TRP A 16 -9.04 7.19 1.78
CA TRP A 16 -8.88 8.54 1.24
C TRP A 16 -7.43 8.85 0.83
N MET A 17 -6.45 8.43 1.63
CA MET A 17 -5.04 8.62 1.31
C MET A 17 -4.58 7.75 0.16
N ASN A 18 -5.05 6.50 0.08
CA ASN A 18 -4.78 5.63 -1.05
C ASN A 18 -5.28 6.24 -2.37
N GLU A 19 -6.50 6.79 -2.38
CA GLU A 19 -7.03 7.50 -3.56
C GLU A 19 -6.14 8.66 -3.99
N LYS A 20 -5.70 9.50 -3.04
CA LYS A 20 -4.78 10.61 -3.32
C LYS A 20 -3.44 10.15 -3.86
N ILE A 21 -2.86 9.11 -3.28
CA ILE A 21 -1.58 8.54 -3.72
C ILE A 21 -1.73 7.99 -5.14
N TYR A 22 -2.80 7.25 -5.42
CA TYR A 22 -3.03 6.72 -6.77
C TYR A 22 -3.25 7.83 -7.80
N GLN A 23 -4.02 8.88 -7.47
CA GLN A 23 -4.19 10.05 -8.35
C GLN A 23 -2.85 10.73 -8.64
N ALA A 24 -2.01 10.93 -7.61
CA ALA A 24 -0.69 11.53 -7.78
C ALA A 24 0.24 10.63 -8.62
N CYS A 25 0.17 9.32 -8.45
CA CYS A 25 1.02 8.38 -9.19
C CYS A 25 0.55 8.19 -10.63
N ALA A 26 -0.74 8.39 -10.92
CA ALA A 26 -1.30 8.27 -12.28
C ALA A 26 -0.76 9.32 -13.25
N SER A 27 -0.26 10.46 -12.74
CA SER A 27 0.38 11.49 -13.57
C SER A 27 1.88 11.24 -13.83
N ILE A 28 2.47 10.21 -13.21
CA ILE A 28 3.89 9.89 -13.33
C ILE A 28 4.07 8.79 -14.39
N PRO A 29 4.88 9.00 -15.44
CA PRO A 29 5.22 7.95 -16.41
C PRO A 29 5.77 6.70 -15.72
N ASP A 30 5.43 5.52 -16.23
CA ASP A 30 5.76 4.25 -15.58
C ASP A 30 7.27 4.08 -15.34
N GLU A 31 8.08 4.45 -16.34
CA GLU A 31 9.54 4.43 -16.26
C GLU A 31 10.06 5.28 -15.10
N MET A 32 9.57 6.52 -14.96
CA MET A 32 9.96 7.42 -13.86
C MET A 32 9.46 6.94 -12.50
N ARG A 33 8.30 6.29 -12.46
CA ARG A 33 7.74 5.72 -11.23
C ARG A 33 8.56 4.51 -10.74
N ARG A 34 9.14 3.75 -11.67
CA ARG A 34 9.97 2.57 -11.40
C ARG A 34 11.46 2.85 -11.26
N GLU A 35 11.91 4.02 -11.70
CA GLU A 35 13.30 4.48 -11.59
C GLU A 35 13.82 4.35 -10.14
N ASP A 36 15.04 3.83 -10.01
CA ASP A 36 15.75 3.78 -8.72
C ASP A 36 16.11 5.21 -8.29
N LYS A 37 15.41 5.71 -7.27
CA LYS A 37 15.61 7.01 -6.64
C LYS A 37 16.37 6.89 -5.31
N ARG A 38 17.01 5.74 -5.06
CA ARG A 38 17.72 5.42 -3.82
C ARG A 38 16.83 5.55 -2.58
N ALA A 39 15.51 5.35 -2.76
CA ALA A 39 14.57 5.24 -1.67
C ALA A 39 14.79 3.90 -0.93
N PHE A 40 14.21 3.72 0.25
CA PHE A 40 14.34 2.47 1.01
C PHE A 40 13.89 1.23 0.20
N PHE A 41 12.83 1.38 -0.61
CA PHE A 41 12.35 0.36 -1.55
C PHE A 41 12.76 0.67 -3.01
N ASN A 42 13.91 1.33 -3.19
CA ASN A 42 14.51 1.79 -4.45
C ASN A 42 13.71 2.86 -5.20
N SER A 43 12.42 2.64 -5.46
CA SER A 43 11.58 3.51 -6.29
C SER A 43 10.24 3.86 -5.64
N ILE A 44 9.51 4.78 -6.29
CA ILE A 44 8.11 5.09 -5.93
C ILE A 44 7.29 3.80 -6.05
N HIS A 45 7.44 3.09 -7.17
CA HIS A 45 6.76 1.82 -7.40
C HIS A 45 7.08 0.77 -6.33
N GLY A 46 8.34 0.63 -5.92
CA GLY A 46 8.74 -0.30 -4.87
C GLY A 46 8.10 0.02 -3.52
N THR A 47 7.97 1.31 -3.19
CA THR A 47 7.28 1.75 -1.97
C THR A 47 5.80 1.43 -2.00
N LEU A 48 5.12 1.68 -3.13
CA LEU A 48 3.70 1.33 -3.29
C LEU A 48 3.47 -0.18 -3.22
N ASN A 49 4.38 -0.97 -3.80
CA ASN A 49 4.32 -2.43 -3.74
C ASN A 49 4.43 -2.94 -2.30
N HIS A 50 5.35 -2.36 -1.50
CA HIS A 50 5.46 -2.69 -0.10
C HIS A 50 4.18 -2.38 0.70
N ILE A 51 3.55 -1.23 0.46
CA ILE A 51 2.27 -0.86 1.10
C ILE A 51 1.18 -1.86 0.74
N LEU A 52 1.03 -2.18 -0.56
CA LEU A 52 0.04 -3.15 -1.03
C LEU A 52 0.24 -4.54 -0.43
N LEU A 53 1.49 -4.99 -0.34
CA LEU A 53 1.84 -6.25 0.28
C LEU A 53 1.42 -6.30 1.76
N ALA A 54 1.73 -5.23 2.51
CA ALA A 54 1.38 -5.13 3.92
C ALA A 54 -0.14 -5.16 4.11
N ASP A 55 -0.89 -4.43 3.29
CA ASP A 55 -2.36 -4.41 3.32
C ASP A 55 -2.95 -5.80 3.07
N LYS A 56 -2.50 -6.50 2.03
CA LYS A 56 -2.98 -7.86 1.73
C LYS A 56 -2.67 -8.84 2.87
N LEU A 57 -1.47 -8.77 3.45
CA LEU A 57 -1.08 -9.63 4.57
C LEU A 57 -1.94 -9.40 5.82
N TRP A 58 -2.26 -8.14 6.14
CA TRP A 58 -3.10 -7.83 7.30
C TRP A 58 -4.56 -8.20 7.06
N LEU A 59 -5.10 -7.93 5.86
CA LEU A 59 -6.46 -8.32 5.49
C LEU A 59 -6.64 -9.84 5.53
N SER A 60 -5.65 -10.60 5.04
CA SER A 60 -5.71 -12.07 5.11
C SER A 60 -5.79 -12.59 6.53
N ARG A 61 -5.09 -11.96 7.47
CA ARG A 61 -5.16 -12.29 8.90
C ARG A 61 -6.52 -11.92 9.50
N PHE A 62 -7.13 -10.81 9.09
CA PHE A 62 -8.47 -10.42 9.56
C PHE A 62 -9.57 -11.33 9.02
N GLU A 63 -9.45 -11.77 7.78
CA GLU A 63 -10.42 -12.63 7.10
C GLU A 63 -10.13 -14.13 7.26
N ASN A 64 -9.03 -14.46 7.95
CA ASN A 64 -8.58 -15.83 8.21
C ASN A 64 -8.39 -16.68 6.93
N TYR A 65 -7.78 -16.09 5.90
CA TYR A 65 -7.32 -16.80 4.71
C TYR A 65 -5.80 -16.67 4.51
N THR A 66 -5.23 -17.59 3.74
CA THR A 66 -3.80 -17.57 3.39
C THR A 66 -3.56 -16.66 2.20
N PHE A 67 -2.76 -15.62 2.39
CA PHE A 67 -2.23 -14.81 1.29
C PHE A 67 -0.82 -15.31 0.92
N GLU A 68 -0.71 -15.99 -0.22
CA GLU A 68 0.57 -16.50 -0.72
C GLU A 68 1.39 -15.38 -1.38
N ILE A 69 2.67 -15.32 -1.06
CA ILE A 69 3.60 -14.31 -1.58
C ILE A 69 4.70 -15.03 -2.33
N GLU A 70 4.67 -14.98 -3.67
CA GLU A 70 5.75 -15.51 -4.51
C GLU A 70 6.93 -14.53 -4.60
N SER A 71 6.65 -13.23 -4.58
CA SER A 71 7.64 -12.17 -4.75
C SER A 71 7.20 -10.87 -4.08
N LEU A 72 8.16 -10.11 -3.56
CA LEU A 72 7.97 -8.74 -3.07
C LEU A 72 7.80 -7.72 -4.21
N ARG A 73 7.98 -8.15 -5.45
CA ARG A 73 7.70 -7.39 -6.67
C ARG A 73 6.40 -7.92 -7.27
N GLN A 74 5.26 -7.49 -6.72
CA GLN A 74 3.95 -7.61 -7.39
C GLN A 74 3.86 -6.71 -8.62
#